data_AF-A0A0E0N9S7-F1
#
_entry.id   AF-A0A0E0N9S7-F1
#
_cell.length_a   1.000
_cell.length_b   1.000
_cell.length_c   1.000
_cell.angle_alpha   90.00
_cell.angle_beta   90.00
_cell.angle_gamma   90.00
#
_symmetry.space_group_name_H-M   'P 1'
#
loop_
_entity.id
_entity.type
_entity.pdbx_description
1 polymer ?
#
loop_
_entity_poly.entity_id
_entity_poly.type
_entity_poly.pdbx_seq_one_letter_code
_entity_poly.pdbx_strand_id
1 'polypeptide(L)'
;MARVVVFVVGGSCAASSVHILHYGAPSPSSERCSRYVRRDRSHRSFKPPFEDTAAYLHALDPTVQYRDKHSLETCYEPLFFFRKHPAVEFHHPIDAPDSMFDRVILTEWAKPAMRGVLETISSHHSANLELTEFSLKDLKIFCNYQTPEFKPRFKLVCGTRNATCEGMRMNYIQAGQIFKEIVNASLGTPSSWDILIEDFQDLLQMLENPILEEAYLMRNHPALLALKLHSHFFMACYETLMRASLQSVFEVFKMLPYGMNDSSGHWKVRLEQHPYLWWMLHSQFTSYGDRNSEQCRYRRNYSCHKIHHLTKRTERFKWYSANDVDMLLYQYLPMSLPGLMRAMWDEGLLALFCLRLDELFTK
;
A
#
# COMPACT_ATOMS: atom_id res chain seq x y z
N MET A 1 42.71 -45.93 -2.36
CA MET A 1 41.51 -46.19 -1.55
C MET A 1 41.55 -45.33 -0.30
N ALA A 2 40.64 -44.38 -0.17
CA ALA A 2 40.38 -43.66 1.07
C ALA A 2 38.90 -43.23 1.06
N ARG A 3 38.18 -43.55 2.14
CA ARG A 3 36.75 -43.28 2.33
C ARG A 3 36.52 -41.81 2.67
N VAL A 4 35.53 -41.18 2.05
CA VAL A 4 35.04 -39.84 2.38
C VAL A 4 33.71 -39.98 3.13
N VAL A 5 33.62 -39.31 4.29
CA VAL A 5 32.40 -39.16 5.08
C VAL A 5 31.71 -37.86 4.65
N VAL A 6 30.39 -37.91 4.43
CA VAL A 6 29.55 -36.78 4.01
C VAL A 6 28.77 -36.25 5.20
N PHE A 7 28.72 -34.93 5.37
CA PHE A 7 27.67 -34.24 6.13
C PHE A 7 26.95 -33.25 5.21
N VAL A 8 25.61 -33.28 5.26
CA VAL A 8 24.70 -32.44 4.47
C VAL A 8 24.10 -31.37 5.37
N VAL A 9 24.20 -30.11 4.96
CA VAL A 9 23.37 -29.00 5.46
C VAL A 9 22.91 -28.20 4.23
N GLY A 10 21.61 -28.25 3.93
CA GLY A 10 20.95 -27.41 2.91
C GLY A 10 20.53 -26.06 3.51
N GLY A 11 20.30 -24.99 2.76
CA GLY A 11 20.25 -24.76 1.32
C GLY A 11 19.40 -23.50 1.11
N SER A 12 20.02 -22.40 0.66
CA SER A 12 19.37 -21.12 0.35
C SER A 12 19.61 -20.75 -1.11
N CYS A 13 18.66 -20.00 -1.66
CA CYS A 13 18.46 -19.63 -3.06
C CYS A 13 19.67 -18.96 -3.74
N ALA A 14 19.90 -19.29 -5.03
CA ALA A 14 19.97 -18.35 -6.16
C ALA A 14 20.54 -19.05 -7.42
N ALA A 15 19.95 -18.80 -8.59
CA ALA A 15 20.60 -19.04 -9.87
C ALA A 15 20.30 -17.87 -10.82
N SER A 16 21.20 -16.88 -10.82
CA SER A 16 21.48 -16.00 -11.95
C SER A 16 22.81 -16.47 -12.54
N SER A 17 22.82 -16.83 -13.82
CA SER A 17 23.99 -17.33 -14.54
C SER A 17 24.91 -16.19 -14.97
N VAL A 18 26.16 -16.22 -14.49
CA VAL A 18 27.31 -15.44 -15.00
C VAL A 18 28.24 -16.41 -15.72
N HIS A 19 28.52 -16.18 -17.00
CA HIS A 19 29.53 -16.92 -17.76
C HIS A 19 30.88 -16.20 -17.72
N ILE A 20 31.93 -16.94 -17.38
CA ILE A 20 33.33 -16.50 -17.26
C ILE A 20 34.05 -16.60 -18.61
N LEU A 21 34.85 -15.57 -18.92
CA LEU A 21 35.74 -15.41 -20.07
C LEU A 21 37.01 -16.27 -19.96
N HIS A 22 37.44 -16.88 -21.06
CA HIS A 22 38.82 -17.36 -21.25
C HIS A 22 39.49 -16.60 -22.41
N TYR A 23 40.68 -16.04 -22.16
CA TYR A 23 41.52 -15.33 -23.12
C TYR A 23 42.44 -16.29 -23.90
N GLY A 24 42.58 -16.06 -25.20
CA GLY A 24 43.64 -16.59 -26.05
C GLY A 24 43.60 -15.95 -27.45
N ALA A 25 44.70 -15.33 -27.88
CA ALA A 25 44.96 -14.77 -29.22
C ALA A 25 46.46 -14.99 -29.55
N PRO A 26 46.98 -14.82 -30.79
CA PRO A 26 46.36 -14.24 -32.01
C PRO A 26 46.66 -14.90 -33.41
N SER A 27 45.84 -14.49 -34.42
CA SER A 27 46.09 -14.15 -35.87
C SER A 27 46.58 -15.17 -36.95
N PRO A 28 46.50 -14.90 -38.29
CA PRO A 28 45.48 -14.22 -39.16
C PRO A 28 45.21 -14.91 -40.56
N SER A 29 44.45 -14.23 -41.46
CA SER A 29 44.22 -14.43 -42.95
C SER A 29 42.95 -15.23 -43.35
N SER A 30 42.19 -14.99 -44.43
CA SER A 30 42.12 -13.98 -45.53
C SER A 30 40.85 -14.22 -46.39
N GLU A 31 40.37 -13.16 -47.06
CA GLU A 31 39.75 -13.11 -48.42
C GLU A 31 38.31 -13.59 -48.78
N ARG A 32 37.57 -12.63 -49.41
CA ARG A 32 36.71 -12.69 -50.64
C ARG A 32 35.39 -13.50 -50.61
N CYS A 33 34.37 -13.28 -51.46
CA CYS A 33 33.79 -12.21 -52.31
C CYS A 33 32.64 -12.90 -53.12
N SER A 34 31.70 -12.13 -53.71
CA SER A 34 30.81 -12.51 -54.86
C SER A 34 29.58 -13.40 -54.58
N ARG A 35 28.40 -13.32 -55.24
CA ARG A 35 27.53 -12.35 -55.98
C ARG A 35 26.44 -13.20 -56.71
N TYR A 36 25.23 -12.63 -56.90
CA TYR A 36 24.15 -13.01 -57.87
C TYR A 36 23.36 -14.33 -57.62
N VAL A 37 22.07 -14.55 -57.94
CA VAL A 37 21.17 -14.14 -59.06
C VAL A 37 19.67 -14.13 -58.61
N ARG A 38 18.83 -13.41 -59.36
CA ARG A 38 17.37 -13.15 -59.28
C ARG A 38 16.46 -14.22 -59.95
N ARG A 39 15.15 -14.14 -59.61
CA ARG A 39 13.88 -14.63 -60.26
C ARG A 39 13.48 -16.09 -59.94
N ASP A 40 12.21 -16.47 -59.72
CA ASP A 40 10.94 -15.92 -60.22
C ASP A 40 9.71 -16.22 -59.31
N ARG A 41 8.59 -15.56 -59.63
CA ARG A 41 7.27 -15.52 -58.95
C ARG A 41 6.49 -16.85 -59.00
N SER A 42 5.78 -17.19 -57.92
CA SER A 42 4.29 -17.21 -57.88
C SER A 42 3.77 -17.95 -56.63
N HIS A 43 2.96 -17.24 -55.84
CA HIS A 43 1.77 -17.67 -55.10
C HIS A 43 1.54 -16.69 -53.95
N ARG A 44 0.68 -15.71 -54.23
CA ARG A 44 0.06 -14.85 -53.23
C ARG A 44 -0.80 -15.73 -52.32
N SER A 45 -0.33 -15.99 -51.10
CA SER A 45 -1.23 -16.05 -49.94
C SER A 45 -1.05 -14.73 -49.22
N PHE A 46 -1.99 -13.82 -49.45
CA PHE A 46 -2.13 -12.61 -48.66
C PHE A 46 -2.55 -13.05 -47.25
N LYS A 47 -1.58 -13.25 -46.36
CA LYS A 47 -1.86 -13.25 -44.92
C LYS A 47 -2.14 -11.79 -44.54
N PRO A 48 -3.30 -11.46 -43.95
CA PRO A 48 -3.42 -10.15 -43.33
C PRO A 48 -2.40 -10.08 -42.18
N PRO A 49 -1.78 -8.91 -41.92
CA PRO A 49 -1.03 -8.75 -40.69
C PRO A 49 -2.08 -8.78 -39.58
N PHE A 50 -2.12 -9.87 -38.82
CA PHE A 50 -2.63 -9.81 -37.45
C PHE A 50 -1.58 -9.06 -36.62
N GLU A 51 -1.46 -7.76 -36.88
CA GLU A 51 -0.88 -6.82 -35.93
C GLU A 51 -2.05 -6.28 -35.11
N ASP A 52 -2.17 -6.85 -33.91
CA ASP A 52 -2.48 -6.07 -32.71
C ASP A 52 -3.88 -5.44 -32.65
N THR A 53 -4.93 -6.24 -32.89
CA THR A 53 -6.32 -5.85 -32.63
C THR A 53 -6.52 -5.39 -31.18
N ALA A 54 -5.75 -5.92 -30.23
CA ALA A 54 -5.72 -5.45 -28.85
C ALA A 54 -5.14 -4.03 -28.76
N ALA A 55 -3.99 -3.74 -29.37
CA ALA A 55 -3.47 -2.38 -29.40
C ALA A 55 -4.40 -1.37 -30.11
N TYR A 56 -5.11 -1.79 -31.16
CA TYR A 56 -6.09 -0.95 -31.85
C TYR A 56 -7.35 -0.68 -31.01
N LEU A 57 -7.87 -1.71 -30.32
CA LEU A 57 -8.99 -1.55 -29.39
C LEU A 57 -8.62 -0.70 -28.16
N HIS A 58 -7.36 -0.75 -27.72
CA HIS A 58 -6.84 0.07 -26.62
C HIS A 58 -6.56 1.53 -27.02
N ALA A 59 -6.14 1.76 -28.27
CA ALA A 59 -6.02 3.12 -28.82
C ALA A 59 -7.37 3.83 -28.98
N LEU A 60 -8.47 3.07 -28.95
CA LEU A 60 -9.85 3.57 -28.96
C LEU A 60 -10.43 3.74 -27.54
N ASP A 61 -9.70 3.42 -26.48
CA ASP A 61 -10.18 3.67 -25.11
C ASP A 61 -10.13 5.19 -24.84
N PRO A 62 -11.28 5.84 -24.59
CA PRO A 62 -11.35 7.28 -24.37
C PRO A 62 -10.59 7.76 -23.13
N THR A 63 -10.10 6.85 -22.28
CA THR A 63 -9.29 7.15 -21.10
C THR A 63 -7.80 7.38 -21.41
N VAL A 64 -7.32 6.98 -22.59
CA VAL A 64 -5.90 7.01 -22.94
C VAL A 64 -5.50 8.39 -23.47
N GLN A 65 -4.55 9.05 -22.80
CA GLN A 65 -4.01 10.34 -23.26
C GLN A 65 -2.73 10.17 -24.07
N TYR A 66 -1.87 9.22 -23.72
CA TYR A 66 -0.59 9.02 -24.38
C TYR A 66 -0.07 7.60 -24.17
N ARG A 67 0.57 7.04 -25.21
CA ARG A 67 1.29 5.76 -25.17
C ARG A 67 2.68 5.99 -25.73
N ASP A 68 3.70 5.88 -24.88
CA ASP A 68 5.08 5.86 -25.35
C ASP A 68 5.32 4.54 -26.10
N LYS A 69 5.84 4.63 -27.32
CA LYS A 69 6.14 3.47 -28.17
C LYS A 69 7.21 2.56 -27.56
N HIS A 70 7.97 3.05 -26.59
CA HIS A 70 8.99 2.29 -25.87
C HIS A 70 8.58 1.90 -24.44
N SER A 71 7.41 2.34 -23.96
CA SER A 71 6.89 1.97 -22.64
C SER A 71 5.79 0.93 -22.76
N LEU A 72 5.82 -0.05 -21.86
CA LEU A 72 4.70 -0.97 -21.65
C LEU A 72 3.55 -0.32 -20.87
N GLU A 73 3.77 0.87 -20.29
CA GLU A 73 2.78 1.60 -19.49
C GLU A 73 2.04 2.63 -20.36
N THR A 74 0.73 2.68 -20.19
CA THR A 74 -0.15 3.65 -20.85
C THR A 74 -0.49 4.78 -19.87
N CYS A 75 -0.58 6.01 -20.37
CA CYS A 75 -0.95 7.18 -19.59
C CYS A 75 -2.47 7.43 -19.69
N TYR A 76 -3.14 7.48 -18.54
CA TYR A 76 -4.58 7.65 -18.44
C TYR A 76 -4.98 9.01 -17.87
N GLU A 77 -6.12 9.51 -18.33
CA GLU A 77 -6.82 10.64 -17.69
C GLU A 77 -7.42 10.19 -16.35
N PRO A 78 -7.18 10.91 -15.24
CA PRO A 78 -7.57 10.47 -13.91
C PRO A 78 -9.07 10.25 -13.69
N LEU A 79 -9.94 11.19 -14.05
CA LEU A 79 -11.37 11.09 -13.78
C LEU A 79 -12.00 9.88 -14.48
N PHE A 80 -11.67 9.64 -15.74
CA PHE A 80 -12.16 8.47 -16.47
C PHE A 80 -11.55 7.17 -15.96
N PHE A 81 -10.27 7.19 -15.55
CA PHE A 81 -9.62 6.04 -14.96
C PHE A 81 -10.33 5.59 -13.69
N PHE A 82 -10.59 6.50 -12.74
CA PHE A 82 -11.19 6.14 -11.45
C PHE A 82 -12.66 5.71 -11.54
N ARG A 83 -13.39 6.15 -12.56
CA ARG A 83 -14.74 5.64 -12.84
C ARG A 83 -14.74 4.18 -13.31
N LYS A 84 -13.69 3.74 -14.00
CA LYS A 84 -13.54 2.36 -14.48
C LYS A 84 -12.79 1.46 -13.50
N HIS A 85 -11.85 2.05 -12.75
CA HIS A 85 -10.98 1.39 -11.78
C HIS A 85 -11.06 2.15 -10.45
N PRO A 86 -12.10 1.89 -9.64
CA PRO A 86 -12.31 2.59 -8.38
C PRO A 86 -11.10 2.46 -7.44
N ALA A 87 -10.64 3.58 -6.89
CA ALA A 87 -9.58 3.61 -5.87
C ALA A 87 -10.11 3.26 -4.47
N VAL A 88 -11.43 3.19 -4.31
CA VAL A 88 -12.12 2.78 -3.09
C VAL A 88 -13.21 1.77 -3.42
N GLU A 89 -13.50 0.90 -2.46
CA GLU A 89 -14.53 -0.13 -2.54
C GLU A 89 -15.36 -0.14 -1.25
N PHE A 90 -16.64 -0.49 -1.38
CA PHE A 90 -17.51 -0.71 -0.23
C PHE A 90 -17.28 -2.11 0.34
N HIS A 91 -17.10 -2.21 1.65
CA HIS A 91 -16.79 -3.44 2.34
C HIS A 91 -17.75 -3.68 3.51
N HIS A 92 -18.51 -4.77 3.42
CA HIS A 92 -19.29 -5.32 4.53
C HIS A 92 -18.42 -6.39 5.23
N PRO A 93 -18.19 -6.30 6.56
CA PRO A 93 -17.38 -7.30 7.24
C PRO A 93 -18.01 -8.69 7.17
N ILE A 94 -17.20 -9.71 6.92
CA ILE A 94 -17.66 -11.11 6.81
C ILE A 94 -18.37 -11.56 8.10
N ASP A 95 -19.55 -12.15 8.00
CA ASP A 95 -20.40 -12.58 9.13
C ASP A 95 -20.76 -11.48 10.15
N ALA A 96 -20.70 -10.20 9.77
CA ALA A 96 -21.23 -9.12 10.59
C ALA A 96 -22.76 -9.26 10.75
N PRO A 97 -23.31 -9.00 11.96
CA PRO A 97 -24.74 -9.14 12.22
C PRO A 97 -25.58 -8.00 11.64
N ASP A 98 -24.96 -6.86 11.33
CA ASP A 98 -25.59 -5.65 10.83
C ASP A 98 -24.60 -4.83 9.97
N SER A 99 -25.04 -3.67 9.48
CA SER A 99 -24.27 -2.76 8.64
C SER A 99 -23.52 -1.66 9.41
N MET A 100 -23.43 -1.73 10.74
CA MET A 100 -22.82 -0.67 11.56
C MET A 100 -21.35 -0.42 11.20
N PHE A 101 -20.64 -1.47 10.78
CA PHE A 101 -19.22 -1.45 10.41
C PHE A 101 -18.98 -1.53 8.90
N ASP A 102 -20.02 -1.28 8.11
CA ASP A 102 -19.89 -1.09 6.67
C ASP A 102 -19.04 0.15 6.42
N ARG A 103 -18.03 0.01 5.56
CA ARG A 103 -17.10 1.10 5.26
C ARG A 103 -16.76 1.16 3.78
N VAL A 104 -16.47 2.36 3.31
CA VAL A 104 -15.72 2.59 2.08
C VAL A 104 -14.24 2.58 2.43
N ILE A 105 -13.45 1.75 1.74
CA ILE A 105 -12.04 1.49 2.05
C ILE A 105 -11.21 1.67 0.77
N LEU A 106 -9.98 2.18 0.90
CA LEU A 106 -9.02 2.23 -0.21
C LEU A 106 -8.68 0.83 -0.72
N THR A 107 -8.64 0.67 -2.03
CA THR A 107 -8.17 -0.55 -2.67
C THR A 107 -6.67 -0.73 -2.44
N GLU A 108 -6.22 -1.99 -2.41
CA GLU A 108 -4.81 -2.31 -2.09
C GLU A 108 -3.80 -1.69 -3.07
N TRP A 109 -4.19 -1.47 -4.32
CA TRP A 109 -3.33 -0.82 -5.31
C TRP A 109 -3.33 0.71 -5.18
N ALA A 110 -4.41 1.32 -4.70
CA ALA A 110 -4.52 2.78 -4.58
C ALA A 110 -3.66 3.32 -3.44
N LYS A 111 -3.56 2.57 -2.34
CA LYS A 111 -2.73 2.89 -1.16
C LYS A 111 -1.28 3.27 -1.51
N PRO A 112 -0.48 2.41 -2.17
CA PRO A 112 0.89 2.76 -2.55
C PRO A 112 0.96 3.84 -3.64
N ALA A 113 -0.03 3.91 -4.55
CA ALA A 113 -0.06 4.94 -5.59
C ALA A 113 -0.26 6.35 -5.00
N MET A 114 -1.19 6.49 -4.05
CA MET A 114 -1.42 7.73 -3.29
C MET A 114 -0.21 8.09 -2.44
N ARG A 115 0.39 7.11 -1.74
CA ARG A 115 1.66 7.33 -1.01
C ARG A 115 2.76 7.90 -1.92
N GLY A 116 2.87 7.41 -3.15
CA GLY A 116 3.84 7.92 -4.13
C GLY A 116 3.70 9.42 -4.43
N VAL A 117 2.49 9.97 -4.38
CA VAL A 117 2.24 11.41 -4.51
C VAL A 117 2.85 12.17 -3.33
N LEU A 118 2.57 11.73 -2.10
CA LEU A 118 3.11 12.34 -0.88
C LEU A 118 4.63 12.18 -0.77
N GLU A 119 5.16 11.06 -1.24
CA GLU A 119 6.61 10.81 -1.33
C GLU A 119 7.28 11.76 -2.31
N THR A 120 6.65 12.02 -3.47
CA THR A 120 7.13 13.00 -4.44
C THR A 120 7.22 14.39 -3.79
N ILE A 121 6.15 14.84 -3.11
CA ILE A 121 6.13 16.12 -2.39
C ILE A 121 7.25 16.18 -1.35
N SER A 122 7.32 15.18 -0.48
CA SER A 122 8.31 15.13 0.62
C SER A 122 9.75 15.13 0.10
N SER A 123 10.02 14.48 -1.03
CA SER A 123 11.34 14.42 -1.65
C SER A 123 11.78 15.77 -2.22
N HIS A 124 10.86 16.49 -2.88
CA HIS A 124 11.15 17.85 -3.36
C HIS A 124 11.39 18.82 -2.21
N HIS A 125 10.55 18.74 -1.17
CA HIS A 125 10.67 19.53 0.05
C HIS A 125 12.02 19.32 0.73
N SER A 126 12.50 18.07 0.80
CA SER A 126 13.82 17.73 1.34
C SER A 126 14.97 18.30 0.50
N ALA A 127 14.73 18.58 -0.80
CA ALA A 127 15.66 19.24 -1.69
C ALA A 127 15.49 20.79 -1.72
N ASN A 128 14.74 21.35 -0.77
CA ASN A 128 14.41 22.78 -0.68
C ASN A 128 13.64 23.31 -1.92
N LEU A 129 12.81 22.46 -2.52
CA LEU A 129 11.92 22.77 -3.63
C LEU A 129 10.47 22.56 -3.23
N GLU A 130 9.57 23.38 -3.77
CA GLU A 130 8.13 23.14 -3.75
C GLU A 130 7.61 22.94 -5.18
N LEU A 131 6.54 22.17 -5.31
CA LEU A 131 5.82 22.00 -6.57
C LEU A 131 5.01 23.27 -6.84
N THR A 132 4.95 23.71 -8.11
CA THR A 132 4.00 24.76 -8.51
C THR A 132 2.57 24.26 -8.31
N GLU A 133 1.60 25.18 -8.25
CA GLU A 133 0.19 24.84 -8.08
C GLU A 133 -0.24 23.68 -9.00
N PHE A 134 -0.89 22.67 -8.42
CA PHE A 134 -1.34 21.47 -9.11
C PHE A 134 -2.74 21.05 -8.64
N SER A 135 -3.40 20.27 -9.48
CA SER A 135 -4.76 19.76 -9.31
C SER A 135 -4.86 18.34 -9.88
N LEU A 136 -6.05 17.73 -9.86
CA LEU A 136 -6.26 16.42 -10.44
C LEU A 136 -5.85 16.36 -11.93
N LYS A 137 -5.93 17.47 -12.68
CA LYS A 137 -5.55 17.53 -14.10
C LYS A 137 -4.06 17.27 -14.34
N ASP A 138 -3.25 17.59 -13.36
CA ASP A 138 -1.79 17.49 -13.38
C ASP A 138 -1.32 16.09 -12.93
N LEU A 139 -2.24 15.28 -12.38
CA LEU A 139 -2.01 13.88 -12.06
C LEU A 139 -2.03 13.06 -13.34
N LYS A 140 -1.00 12.25 -13.56
CA LYS A 140 -0.93 11.24 -14.63
C LYS A 140 -0.85 9.86 -14.03
N ILE A 141 -1.69 8.97 -14.53
CA ILE A 141 -1.76 7.58 -14.10
C ILE A 141 -1.08 6.71 -15.14
N PHE A 142 -0.04 6.00 -14.73
CA PHE A 142 0.70 5.07 -15.57
C PHE A 142 0.38 3.64 -15.15
N CYS A 143 -0.18 2.85 -16.06
CA CYS A 143 -0.54 1.46 -15.78
C CYS A 143 -0.53 0.62 -17.06
N ASN A 144 -0.37 -0.69 -16.91
CA ASN A 144 -0.76 -1.66 -17.93
C ASN A 144 -1.81 -2.62 -17.37
N TYR A 145 -3.08 -2.34 -17.66
CA TYR A 145 -4.20 -3.14 -17.14
C TYR A 145 -4.33 -4.53 -17.78
N GLN A 146 -3.59 -4.81 -18.87
CA GLN A 146 -3.56 -6.14 -19.48
C GLN A 146 -2.60 -7.09 -18.76
N THR A 147 -1.74 -6.55 -17.89
CA THR A 147 -0.83 -7.39 -17.12
C THR A 147 -1.55 -7.94 -15.88
N PRO A 148 -1.22 -9.17 -15.44
CA PRO A 148 -1.71 -9.69 -14.16
C PRO A 148 -1.32 -8.80 -12.97
N GLU A 149 -0.27 -7.99 -13.11
CA GLU A 149 0.21 -7.06 -12.12
C GLU A 149 -0.40 -5.66 -12.33
N PHE A 150 -1.68 -5.49 -12.00
CA PHE A 150 -2.31 -4.18 -11.97
C PHE A 150 -1.68 -3.30 -10.88
N LYS A 151 -0.68 -2.48 -11.26
CA LYS A 151 0.09 -1.60 -10.38
C LYS A 151 0.14 -0.15 -10.92
N PRO A 152 -0.95 0.61 -10.82
CA PRO A 152 -0.97 2.00 -11.26
C PRO A 152 0.05 2.86 -10.49
N ARG A 153 0.74 3.75 -11.19
CA ARG A 153 1.64 4.74 -10.60
C ARG A 153 1.12 6.14 -10.86
N PHE A 154 1.08 6.95 -9.81
CA PHE A 154 0.64 8.34 -9.89
C PHE A 154 1.86 9.25 -9.99
N LYS A 155 1.87 10.14 -10.97
CA LYS A 155 2.92 11.15 -11.14
C LYS A 155 2.29 12.52 -11.30
N LEU A 156 2.80 13.50 -10.57
CA LEU A 156 2.44 14.90 -10.74
C LEU A 156 3.28 15.50 -11.87
N VAL A 157 2.62 16.11 -12.84
CA VAL A 157 3.26 16.85 -13.94
C VAL A 157 3.06 18.34 -13.70
N CYS A 158 3.96 18.90 -12.89
CA CYS A 158 3.96 20.32 -12.52
C CYS A 158 5.41 20.84 -12.48
N GLY A 159 5.56 22.16 -12.46
CA GLY A 159 6.87 22.79 -12.30
C GLY A 159 7.36 22.72 -10.86
N THR A 160 8.59 23.16 -10.64
CA THR A 160 9.20 23.30 -9.32
C THR A 160 9.71 24.71 -9.13
N ARG A 161 9.67 25.22 -7.89
CA ARG A 161 10.29 26.50 -7.51
C ARG A 161 10.92 26.38 -6.12
N ASN A 162 11.68 27.41 -5.70
CA ASN A 162 12.28 27.42 -4.36
C ASN A 162 11.18 27.31 -3.29
N ALA A 163 11.41 26.44 -2.31
CA ALA A 163 10.45 26.18 -1.25
C ALA A 163 10.24 27.41 -0.35
N THR A 164 8.98 27.61 0.02
CA THR A 164 8.51 28.50 1.09
C THR A 164 7.66 27.66 2.04
N CYS A 165 7.60 28.02 3.33
CA CYS A 165 6.76 27.28 4.27
C CYS A 165 5.30 27.22 3.81
N GLU A 166 4.79 28.30 3.22
CA GLU A 166 3.42 28.36 2.72
C GLU A 166 3.22 27.46 1.50
N GLY A 167 4.10 27.53 0.49
CA GLY A 167 3.96 26.68 -0.69
C GLY A 167 4.18 25.19 -0.39
N MET A 168 5.03 24.85 0.57
CA MET A 168 5.15 23.49 1.08
C MET A 168 3.84 23.00 1.72
N ARG A 169 3.18 23.81 2.54
CA ARG A 169 1.85 23.48 3.10
C ARG A 169 0.82 23.33 1.99
N MET A 170 0.81 24.24 1.03
CA MET A 170 -0.11 24.19 -0.11
C MET A 170 0.04 22.91 -0.93
N ASN A 171 1.26 22.40 -1.13
CA ASN A 171 1.43 21.12 -1.81
C ASN A 171 0.71 19.95 -1.10
N TYR A 172 0.77 19.87 0.24
CA TYR A 172 0.03 18.83 0.97
C TYR A 172 -1.49 19.04 0.91
N ILE A 173 -1.96 20.28 1.00
CA ILE A 173 -3.38 20.64 0.84
C ILE A 173 -3.90 20.20 -0.55
N GLN A 174 -3.14 20.47 -1.61
CA GLN A 174 -3.48 20.09 -2.96
C GLN A 174 -3.49 18.57 -3.16
N ALA A 175 -2.57 17.84 -2.51
CA ALA A 175 -2.61 16.38 -2.50
C ALA A 175 -3.88 15.84 -1.82
N GLY A 176 -4.29 16.43 -0.69
CA GLY A 176 -5.54 16.11 0.00
C GLY A 176 -6.77 16.36 -0.89
N GLN A 177 -6.79 17.49 -1.62
CA GLN A 177 -7.85 17.80 -2.58
C GLN A 177 -7.91 16.78 -3.72
N ILE A 178 -6.76 16.41 -4.31
CA ILE A 178 -6.67 15.35 -5.31
C ILE A 178 -7.25 14.04 -4.76
N PHE A 179 -6.84 13.60 -3.57
CA PHE A 179 -7.35 12.36 -2.99
C PHE A 179 -8.86 12.38 -2.78
N LYS A 180 -9.42 13.54 -2.39
CA LYS A 180 -10.88 13.72 -2.32
C LYS A 180 -11.56 13.57 -3.67
N GLU A 181 -11.01 14.18 -4.71
CA GLU A 181 -11.56 14.05 -6.06
C GLU A 181 -11.48 12.61 -6.58
N ILE A 182 -10.40 11.87 -6.25
CA ILE A 182 -10.24 10.45 -6.59
C ILE A 182 -11.33 9.60 -5.94
N VAL A 183 -11.60 9.80 -4.65
CA VAL A 183 -12.69 9.10 -3.93
C VAL A 183 -14.04 9.42 -4.57
N ASN A 184 -14.34 10.70 -4.80
CA ASN A 184 -15.59 11.12 -5.43
C ASN A 184 -15.76 10.51 -6.83
N ALA A 185 -14.70 10.47 -7.63
CA ALA A 185 -14.72 9.88 -8.96
C ALA A 185 -14.93 8.36 -8.94
N SER A 186 -14.40 7.69 -7.91
CA SER A 186 -14.52 6.24 -7.71
C SER A 186 -15.93 5.82 -7.27
N LEU A 187 -16.58 6.61 -6.41
CA LEU A 187 -17.91 6.30 -5.86
C LEU A 187 -19.05 6.77 -6.76
N GLY A 188 -18.79 7.77 -7.63
CA GLY A 188 -19.81 8.35 -8.50
C GLY A 188 -20.86 9.20 -7.77
N THR A 189 -20.84 9.27 -6.44
CA THR A 189 -21.71 10.11 -5.61
C THR A 189 -20.90 10.82 -4.51
N PRO A 190 -21.22 12.10 -4.19
CA PRO A 190 -20.52 12.84 -3.12
C PRO A 190 -20.89 12.39 -1.69
N SER A 191 -21.89 11.53 -1.49
CA SER A 191 -22.58 11.33 -0.20
C SER A 191 -22.03 10.17 0.65
N SER A 192 -20.82 9.68 0.38
CA SER A 192 -20.26 8.50 1.05
C SER A 192 -19.07 8.82 1.96
N TRP A 193 -18.82 10.11 2.23
CA TRP A 193 -17.75 10.54 3.14
C TRP A 193 -17.96 10.05 4.57
N ASP A 194 -19.20 10.00 5.04
CA ASP A 194 -19.53 9.59 6.41
C ASP A 194 -19.23 8.11 6.69
N ILE A 195 -19.22 7.28 5.64
CA ILE A 195 -18.91 5.85 5.73
C ILE A 195 -17.49 5.53 5.24
N LEU A 196 -16.70 6.54 4.86
CA LEU A 196 -15.28 6.35 4.58
C LEU A 196 -14.57 5.89 5.87
N ILE A 197 -13.68 4.92 5.74
CA ILE A 197 -12.94 4.40 6.89
C ILE A 197 -12.16 5.50 7.62
N GLU A 198 -12.23 5.46 8.95
CA GLU A 198 -11.86 6.57 9.82
C GLU A 198 -10.38 6.96 9.71
N ASP A 199 -9.47 6.02 9.40
CA ASP A 199 -8.05 6.34 9.26
C ASP A 199 -7.72 7.10 7.97
N PHE A 200 -8.45 6.86 6.88
CA PHE A 200 -8.28 7.66 5.68
C PHE A 200 -8.90 9.05 5.83
N GLN A 201 -9.99 9.17 6.61
CA GLN A 201 -10.51 10.47 7.02
C GLN A 201 -9.47 11.26 7.84
N ASP A 202 -8.78 10.61 8.79
CA ASP A 202 -7.70 11.21 9.58
C ASP A 202 -6.55 11.73 8.70
N LEU A 203 -6.09 10.93 7.73
CA LEU A 203 -5.10 11.38 6.76
C LEU A 203 -5.56 12.62 5.97
N LEU A 204 -6.81 12.63 5.49
CA LEU A 204 -7.33 13.77 4.74
C LEU A 204 -7.40 15.03 5.62
N GLN A 205 -7.76 14.89 6.90
CA GLN A 205 -7.74 15.99 7.86
C GLN A 205 -6.31 16.52 8.09
N MET A 206 -5.31 15.63 8.20
CA MET A 206 -3.90 16.03 8.28
C MET A 206 -3.45 16.79 7.02
N LEU A 207 -3.91 16.38 5.84
CA LEU A 207 -3.57 17.05 4.57
C LEU A 207 -4.29 18.40 4.40
N GLU A 208 -5.48 18.57 4.98
CA GLU A 208 -6.17 19.87 5.01
C GLU A 208 -5.48 20.90 5.90
N ASN A 209 -4.85 20.45 6.99
CA ASN A 209 -4.18 21.30 7.96
C ASN A 209 -2.76 20.78 8.24
N PRO A 210 -1.85 20.83 7.25
CA PRO A 210 -0.56 20.14 7.34
C PRO A 210 0.39 20.81 8.34
N ILE A 211 0.96 19.99 9.22
CA ILE A 211 2.10 20.35 10.08
C ILE A 211 3.36 19.83 9.37
N LEU A 212 4.25 20.72 8.94
CA LEU A 212 5.41 20.36 8.11
C LEU A 212 6.40 19.46 8.86
N GLU A 213 6.52 19.67 10.17
CA GLU A 213 7.32 18.83 11.08
C GLU A 213 6.78 17.38 11.14
N GLU A 214 5.50 17.19 10.84
CA GLU A 214 4.82 15.89 10.76
C GLU A 214 4.73 15.33 9.33
N ALA A 215 5.49 15.88 8.37
CA ALA A 215 5.49 15.41 6.98
C ALA A 215 5.73 13.90 6.84
N TYR A 216 6.58 13.34 7.71
CA TYR A 216 6.81 11.90 7.79
C TYR A 216 5.53 11.11 8.14
N LEU A 217 4.70 11.63 9.04
CA LEU A 217 3.45 11.00 9.46
C LEU A 217 2.41 11.03 8.35
N MET A 218 2.29 12.14 7.63
CA MET A 218 1.41 12.25 6.46
C MET A 218 1.82 11.27 5.36
N ARG A 219 3.11 11.22 5.00
CA ARG A 219 3.64 10.33 3.95
C ARG A 219 3.44 8.85 4.27
N ASN A 220 3.69 8.45 5.51
CA ASN A 220 3.68 7.05 5.93
C ASN A 220 2.42 6.69 6.73
N HIS A 221 1.34 7.45 6.55
CA HIS A 221 0.10 7.25 7.29
C HIS A 221 -0.42 5.81 7.12
N PRO A 222 -0.86 5.12 8.19
CA PRO A 222 -1.31 3.71 8.09
C PRO A 222 -2.49 3.46 7.14
N ALA A 223 -3.29 4.48 6.84
CA ALA A 223 -4.33 4.41 5.80
C ALA A 223 -3.77 4.06 4.40
N LEU A 224 -2.50 4.40 4.14
CA LEU A 224 -1.78 4.08 2.90
C LEU A 224 -0.97 2.79 3.00
N LEU A 225 -1.07 2.05 4.11
CA LEU A 225 -0.40 0.77 4.30
C LEU A 225 -1.25 -0.39 3.76
N ALA A 226 -0.64 -1.23 2.93
CA ALA A 226 -1.27 -2.46 2.43
C ALA A 226 -1.75 -3.34 3.59
N LEU A 227 -2.96 -3.89 3.51
CA LEU A 227 -3.61 -4.57 4.64
C LEU A 227 -2.76 -5.71 5.21
N LYS A 228 -2.13 -6.50 4.33
CA LYS A 228 -1.23 -7.61 4.70
C LYS A 228 -0.06 -7.19 5.61
N LEU A 229 0.28 -5.91 5.63
CA LEU A 229 1.37 -5.35 6.43
C LEU A 229 0.91 -4.76 7.76
N HIS A 230 -0.40 -4.63 8.00
CA HIS A 230 -0.93 -3.98 9.21
C HIS A 230 -0.44 -4.64 10.50
N SER A 231 -0.49 -5.97 10.59
CA SER A 231 0.03 -6.67 11.78
C SER A 231 1.55 -6.63 11.87
N HIS A 232 2.26 -6.62 10.75
CA HIS A 232 3.72 -6.51 10.75
C HIS A 232 4.15 -5.15 11.31
N PHE A 233 3.50 -4.08 10.83
CA PHE A 233 3.67 -2.73 11.35
C PHE A 233 3.32 -2.66 12.84
N PHE A 234 2.16 -3.18 13.24
CA PHE A 234 1.76 -3.21 14.65
C PHE A 234 2.80 -3.90 15.54
N MET A 235 3.24 -5.11 15.15
CA MET A 235 4.20 -5.89 15.91
C MET A 235 5.54 -5.17 16.04
N ALA A 236 6.01 -4.53 14.98
CA ALA A 236 7.26 -3.78 15.02
C ALA A 236 7.17 -2.53 15.92
N CYS A 237 6.05 -1.82 15.90
CA CYS A 237 5.76 -0.74 16.83
C CYS A 237 5.71 -1.25 18.28
N TYR A 238 5.00 -2.36 18.51
CA TYR A 238 4.86 -2.99 19.83
C TYR A 238 6.22 -3.43 20.39
N GLU A 239 7.06 -4.10 19.60
CA GLU A 239 8.41 -4.51 20.02
C GLU A 239 9.30 -3.32 20.39
N THR A 240 9.21 -2.23 19.62
CA THR A 240 9.94 -0.99 19.91
C THR A 240 9.46 -0.38 21.22
N LEU A 241 8.14 -0.32 21.41
CA LEU A 241 7.53 0.18 22.63
C LEU A 241 7.96 -0.63 23.87
N MET A 242 7.98 -1.96 23.77
CA MET A 242 8.39 -2.84 24.89
C MET A 242 9.89 -2.75 25.23
N ARG A 243 10.71 -2.11 24.38
CA ARG A 243 12.12 -1.81 24.67
C ARG A 243 12.34 -0.40 25.20
N ALA A 244 11.30 0.45 25.19
CA ALA A 244 11.37 1.82 25.68
C ALA A 244 11.35 1.88 27.22
N SER A 245 11.57 3.08 27.76
CA SER A 245 11.43 3.32 29.19
C SER A 245 9.98 3.09 29.64
N LEU A 246 9.76 2.67 30.89
CA LEU A 246 8.41 2.52 31.43
C LEU A 246 7.60 3.81 31.31
N GLN A 247 8.23 4.97 31.53
CA GLN A 247 7.59 6.27 31.37
C GLN A 247 7.06 6.47 29.94
N SER A 248 7.89 6.21 28.93
CA SER A 248 7.48 6.33 27.52
C SER A 248 6.35 5.34 27.17
N VAL A 249 6.40 4.12 27.71
CA VAL A 249 5.31 3.14 27.54
C VAL A 249 3.99 3.67 28.11
N PHE A 250 4.03 4.29 29.29
CA PHE A 250 2.85 4.89 29.90
C PHE A 250 2.30 6.07 29.09
N GLU A 251 3.16 6.98 28.62
CA GLU A 251 2.71 8.12 27.80
C GLU A 251 2.14 7.67 26.45
N VAL A 252 2.77 6.72 25.75
CA VAL A 252 2.20 6.16 24.52
C VAL A 252 0.82 5.55 24.79
N PHE A 253 0.67 4.70 25.81
CA PHE A 253 -0.63 4.09 26.11
C PHE A 253 -1.70 5.09 26.52
N LYS A 254 -1.32 6.23 27.09
CA LYS A 254 -2.23 7.34 27.39
C LYS A 254 -2.71 8.07 26.12
N MET A 255 -1.88 8.09 25.07
CA MET A 255 -2.17 8.75 23.79
C MET A 255 -2.84 7.84 22.75
N LEU A 256 -2.79 6.52 22.91
CA LEU A 256 -3.43 5.59 21.98
C LEU A 256 -4.94 5.80 21.92
N PRO A 257 -5.53 5.95 20.72
CA PRO A 257 -6.87 6.43 20.58
C PRO A 257 -7.87 5.37 20.98
N TYR A 258 -8.96 5.92 21.47
CA TYR A 258 -10.25 5.32 21.51
C TYR A 258 -11.05 5.90 20.31
N GLY A 259 -10.87 5.33 19.11
CA GLY A 259 -11.53 5.75 17.85
C GLY A 259 -11.40 7.23 17.45
N MET A 260 -11.92 7.62 16.28
CA MET A 260 -12.34 9.02 16.09
C MET A 260 -13.65 9.19 16.86
N ASN A 261 -13.72 10.16 17.78
CA ASN A 261 -14.89 10.46 18.61
C ASN A 261 -15.31 9.43 19.68
N ASP A 262 -14.49 8.43 20.05
CA ASP A 262 -14.81 7.44 21.10
C ASP A 262 -14.01 7.72 22.39
N SER A 263 -14.09 8.92 22.97
CA SER A 263 -13.25 9.38 24.10
C SER A 263 -13.23 8.50 25.36
N SER A 264 -14.14 7.52 25.48
CA SER A 264 -14.34 6.67 26.66
C SER A 264 -13.74 5.26 26.56
N GLY A 265 -13.19 4.87 25.41
CA GLY A 265 -12.40 3.65 25.32
C GLY A 265 -13.14 2.34 25.24
N HIS A 266 -14.24 2.36 24.50
CA HIS A 266 -15.08 1.20 24.30
C HIS A 266 -14.57 0.26 23.20
N TRP A 267 -13.25 0.09 23.07
CA TRP A 267 -12.66 -0.79 22.06
C TRP A 267 -13.20 -2.22 22.18
N LYS A 268 -13.45 -2.70 23.40
CA LYS A 268 -14.09 -4.00 23.65
C LYS A 268 -15.52 -4.03 23.14
N VAL A 269 -16.32 -3.01 23.42
CA VAL A 269 -17.71 -2.94 22.94
C VAL A 269 -17.75 -2.98 21.41
N ARG A 270 -16.83 -2.29 20.71
CA ARG A 270 -16.70 -2.38 19.25
C ARG A 270 -16.42 -3.82 18.82
N LEU A 271 -15.41 -4.48 19.41
CA LEU A 271 -15.07 -5.87 19.08
C LEU A 271 -16.19 -6.87 19.42
N GLU A 272 -16.95 -6.60 20.48
CA GLU A 272 -18.07 -7.44 20.91
C GLU A 272 -19.23 -7.45 19.91
N GLN A 273 -19.32 -6.46 19.01
CA GLN A 273 -20.30 -6.45 17.93
C GLN A 273 -20.02 -7.49 16.83
N HIS A 274 -18.81 -8.07 16.77
CA HIS A 274 -18.47 -9.08 15.78
C HIS A 274 -18.31 -10.47 16.41
N PRO A 275 -19.00 -11.52 15.92
CA PRO A 275 -18.95 -12.86 16.52
C PRO A 275 -17.54 -13.44 16.68
N TYR A 276 -16.68 -13.24 15.68
CA TYR A 276 -15.28 -13.70 15.73
C TYR A 276 -14.45 -12.89 16.72
N LEU A 277 -14.53 -11.56 16.71
CA LEU A 277 -13.71 -10.69 17.55
C LEU A 277 -14.14 -10.80 19.01
N TRP A 278 -15.44 -10.93 19.28
CA TRP A 278 -16.01 -11.32 20.56
C TRP A 278 -15.41 -12.64 21.06
N TRP A 279 -15.43 -13.68 20.22
CA TRP A 279 -14.88 -14.98 20.61
C TRP A 279 -13.38 -14.89 20.95
N MET A 280 -12.61 -14.14 20.17
CA MET A 280 -11.19 -13.87 20.43
C MET A 280 -10.98 -13.17 21.78
N LEU A 281 -11.81 -12.17 22.06
CA LEU A 281 -11.75 -11.38 23.29
C LEU A 281 -12.07 -12.21 24.54
N HIS A 282 -12.98 -13.18 24.42
CA HIS A 282 -13.44 -14.03 25.52
C HIS A 282 -12.89 -15.46 25.48
N SER A 283 -11.88 -15.73 24.65
CA SER A 283 -11.25 -17.04 24.59
C SER A 283 -10.64 -17.43 25.95
N GLN A 284 -10.77 -18.70 26.34
CA GLN A 284 -10.50 -19.18 27.71
C GLN A 284 -9.05 -19.01 28.22
N PHE A 285 -8.13 -18.60 27.36
CA PHE A 285 -6.70 -18.54 27.66
C PHE A 285 -6.22 -17.14 28.07
N THR A 286 -7.04 -16.10 27.92
CA THR A 286 -6.65 -14.72 28.25
C THR A 286 -7.87 -13.87 28.61
N SER A 287 -7.82 -13.17 29.74
CA SER A 287 -8.76 -12.09 30.07
C SER A 287 -8.16 -10.74 29.69
N TYR A 288 -8.90 -9.86 29.02
CA TYR A 288 -8.47 -8.50 28.71
C TYR A 288 -9.25 -7.49 29.56
N GLY A 289 -8.53 -6.64 30.28
CA GLY A 289 -9.13 -5.47 30.95
C GLY A 289 -9.50 -4.38 29.96
N ASP A 290 -10.02 -3.25 30.45
CA ASP A 290 -10.54 -2.20 29.56
C ASP A 290 -9.46 -1.17 29.16
N ARG A 291 -8.28 -1.21 29.79
CA ARG A 291 -7.18 -0.25 29.58
C ARG A 291 -6.56 -0.37 28.17
N ASN A 292 -5.96 0.72 27.67
CA ASN A 292 -5.24 0.73 26.39
C ASN A 292 -4.08 -0.26 26.29
N SER A 293 -3.38 -0.51 27.40
CA SER A 293 -2.36 -1.56 27.47
C SER A 293 -2.93 -2.94 27.13
N GLU A 294 -4.19 -3.18 27.47
CA GLU A 294 -4.89 -4.44 27.22
C GLU A 294 -5.35 -4.54 25.76
N GLN A 295 -5.79 -3.44 25.15
CA GLN A 295 -6.04 -3.36 23.71
C GLN A 295 -4.77 -3.69 22.91
N CYS A 296 -3.62 -3.12 23.30
CA CYS A 296 -2.34 -3.43 22.68
C CYS A 296 -1.95 -4.90 22.85
N ARG A 297 -2.14 -5.46 24.05
CA ARG A 297 -1.89 -6.88 24.30
C ARG A 297 -2.81 -7.77 23.46
N TYR A 298 -4.08 -7.40 23.33
CA TYR A 298 -5.05 -8.09 22.48
C TYR A 298 -4.58 -8.12 21.02
N ARG A 299 -4.20 -6.97 20.45
CA ARG A 299 -3.72 -6.86 19.07
C ARG A 299 -2.40 -7.60 18.84
N ARG A 300 -1.51 -7.61 19.84
CA ARG A 300 -0.27 -8.41 19.80
C ARG A 300 -0.59 -9.89 19.74
N ASN A 301 -1.46 -10.38 20.62
CA ASN A 301 -1.84 -11.79 20.67
C ASN A 301 -2.56 -12.20 19.40
N TYR A 302 -3.46 -11.36 18.92
CA TYR A 302 -4.09 -11.52 17.62
C TYR A 302 -3.04 -11.66 16.49
N SER A 303 -2.10 -10.72 16.39
CA SER A 303 -1.08 -10.73 15.34
C SER A 303 -0.19 -11.98 15.38
N CYS A 304 0.05 -12.54 16.57
CA CYS A 304 0.81 -13.78 16.76
C CYS A 304 -0.01 -15.05 16.50
N HIS A 305 -1.34 -14.98 16.59
CA HIS A 305 -2.23 -16.14 16.60
C HIS A 305 -3.41 -15.97 15.63
N LYS A 306 -3.21 -15.28 14.50
CA LYS A 306 -4.26 -14.96 13.52
C LYS A 306 -5.09 -16.17 13.08
N ILE A 307 -4.45 -17.34 13.03
CA ILE A 307 -5.09 -18.60 12.69
C ILE A 307 -5.02 -19.51 13.93
N HIS A 308 -6.20 -19.90 14.43
CA HIS A 308 -6.32 -20.78 15.58
C HIS A 308 -6.49 -22.24 15.18
N HIS A 309 -6.08 -23.16 16.05
CA HIS A 309 -6.42 -24.58 15.89
C HIS A 309 -7.94 -24.77 15.86
N LEU A 310 -8.40 -25.63 14.96
CA LEU A 310 -9.81 -25.98 14.84
C LEU A 310 -10.26 -26.81 16.04
N THR A 311 -11.28 -26.31 16.73
CA THR A 311 -12.02 -26.94 17.83
C THR A 311 -13.50 -26.85 17.50
N LYS A 312 -14.36 -27.61 18.20
CA LYS A 312 -15.83 -27.47 18.02
C LYS A 312 -16.33 -26.04 18.17
N ARG A 313 -15.65 -25.20 18.96
CA ARG A 313 -16.01 -23.79 19.17
C ARG A 313 -15.50 -22.86 18.06
N THR A 314 -14.39 -23.20 17.41
CA THR A 314 -13.77 -22.41 16.32
C THR A 314 -14.15 -22.91 14.94
N GLU A 315 -14.83 -24.05 14.82
CA GLU A 315 -15.22 -24.63 13.54
C GLU A 315 -16.04 -23.69 12.67
N ARG A 316 -16.91 -22.86 13.28
CA ARG A 316 -17.68 -21.84 12.55
C ARG A 316 -16.81 -20.78 11.87
N PHE A 317 -15.57 -20.59 12.34
CA PHE A 317 -14.61 -19.61 11.83
C PHE A 317 -13.51 -20.25 10.98
N LYS A 318 -13.64 -21.54 10.62
CA LYS A 318 -12.60 -22.28 9.88
C LYS A 318 -12.25 -21.73 8.51
N TRP A 319 -13.09 -20.85 7.97
CA TRP A 319 -12.93 -20.24 6.66
C TRP A 319 -12.22 -18.88 6.69
N TYR A 320 -11.92 -18.37 7.89
CA TYR A 320 -11.25 -17.08 8.02
C TYR A 320 -9.78 -17.24 7.69
N SER A 321 -9.34 -16.57 6.63
CA SER A 321 -7.93 -16.40 6.33
C SER A 321 -7.31 -15.34 7.25
N ALA A 322 -5.98 -15.32 7.35
CA ALA A 322 -5.28 -14.26 8.08
C ALA A 322 -5.61 -12.85 7.57
N ASN A 323 -5.89 -12.71 6.26
CA ASN A 323 -6.26 -11.44 5.66
C ASN A 323 -7.68 -11.02 6.05
N ASP A 324 -8.63 -11.96 6.14
CA ASP A 324 -10.00 -11.67 6.57
C ASP A 324 -10.00 -11.11 7.99
N VAL A 325 -9.19 -11.71 8.87
CA VAL A 325 -9.12 -11.23 10.25
C VAL A 325 -8.40 -9.88 10.36
N ASP A 326 -7.39 -9.62 9.50
CA ASP A 326 -6.76 -8.30 9.44
C ASP A 326 -7.75 -7.24 8.96
N MET A 327 -8.58 -7.57 7.97
CA MET A 327 -9.67 -6.70 7.49
C MET A 327 -10.67 -6.41 8.61
N LEU A 328 -11.06 -7.42 9.38
CA LEU A 328 -11.95 -7.23 10.53
C LEU A 328 -11.35 -6.27 11.55
N LEU A 329 -10.09 -6.46 11.97
CA LEU A 329 -9.48 -5.50 12.89
C LEU A 329 -9.33 -4.12 12.29
N TYR A 330 -9.06 -4.04 10.99
CA TYR A 330 -8.93 -2.77 10.30
C TYR A 330 -10.27 -1.99 10.31
N GLN A 331 -11.40 -2.64 10.02
CA GLN A 331 -12.72 -2.00 10.05
C GLN A 331 -13.22 -1.69 11.47
N TYR A 332 -12.93 -2.57 12.45
CA TYR A 332 -13.43 -2.42 13.81
C TYR A 332 -12.56 -1.49 14.68
N LEU A 333 -11.26 -1.39 14.39
CA LEU A 333 -10.30 -0.54 15.10
C LEU A 333 -9.44 0.30 14.12
N PRO A 334 -10.03 1.12 13.24
CA PRO A 334 -9.31 1.81 12.16
C PRO A 334 -8.23 2.77 12.66
N MET A 335 -8.51 3.51 13.73
CA MET A 335 -7.57 4.48 14.31
C MET A 335 -6.44 3.87 15.14
N SER A 336 -6.44 2.55 15.32
CA SER A 336 -5.48 1.91 16.22
C SER A 336 -4.03 1.94 15.72
N LEU A 337 -3.79 1.95 14.40
CA LEU A 337 -2.45 2.13 13.83
C LEU A 337 -2.04 3.61 13.71
N PRO A 338 -2.88 4.51 13.15
CA PRO A 338 -2.57 5.95 13.11
C PRO A 338 -2.21 6.50 14.48
N GLY A 339 -3.02 6.18 15.50
CA GLY A 339 -2.77 6.67 16.84
C GLY A 339 -1.54 6.07 17.50
N LEU A 340 -1.20 4.80 17.23
CA LEU A 340 0.06 4.21 17.69
C LEU A 340 1.26 4.87 17.04
N MET A 341 1.18 5.13 15.74
CA MET A 341 2.22 5.84 15.02
C MET A 341 2.41 7.24 15.61
N ARG A 342 1.34 8.03 15.74
CA ARG A 342 1.41 9.39 16.30
C ARG A 342 1.94 9.41 17.75
N ALA A 343 1.40 8.57 18.63
CA ALA A 343 1.87 8.48 20.02
C ALA A 343 3.36 8.12 20.12
N MET A 344 3.84 7.20 19.28
CA MET A 344 5.28 6.87 19.22
C MET A 344 6.13 7.97 18.60
N TRP A 345 5.56 8.82 17.75
CA TRP A 345 6.25 9.98 17.17
C TRP A 345 6.50 11.03 18.23
N ASP A 346 5.46 11.36 18.99
CA ASP A 346 5.50 12.37 20.05
C ASP A 346 6.49 11.98 21.15
N GLU A 347 6.63 10.69 21.44
CA GLU A 347 7.62 10.14 22.38
C GLU A 347 9.02 9.91 21.76
N GLY A 348 9.24 10.28 20.50
CA GLY A 348 10.52 10.11 19.80
C GLY A 348 10.93 8.65 19.54
N LEU A 349 10.00 7.70 19.69
CA LEU A 349 10.24 6.26 19.55
C LEU A 349 10.24 5.78 18.09
N LEU A 350 9.58 6.52 17.19
CA LEU A 350 9.55 6.21 15.76
C LEU A 350 10.91 6.40 15.06
N ALA A 351 11.73 7.34 15.53
CA ALA A 351 13.04 7.64 14.94
C ALA A 351 14.00 6.44 14.98
N LEU A 352 13.87 5.54 15.96
CA LEU A 352 14.64 4.30 16.06
C LEU A 352 14.25 3.26 14.98
N PHE A 353 13.15 3.51 14.27
CA PHE A 353 12.46 2.58 13.38
C PHE A 353 12.31 3.09 11.93
N CYS A 354 12.51 4.39 11.67
CA CYS A 354 12.33 5.02 10.35
C CYS A 354 13.06 4.31 9.19
N LEU A 355 14.25 3.72 9.42
CA LEU A 355 14.99 2.98 8.40
C LEU A 355 14.31 1.65 7.98
N ARG A 356 13.51 1.03 8.85
CA ARG A 356 12.81 -0.25 8.56
C ARG A 356 11.39 -0.05 8.04
N LEU A 357 10.78 1.09 8.32
CA LEU A 357 9.45 1.42 7.82
C LEU A 357 9.44 1.69 6.32
N ASP A 358 10.41 2.46 5.83
CA ASP A 358 10.50 2.70 4.39
C ASP A 358 10.70 1.37 3.61
N GLU A 359 11.38 0.36 4.19
CA GLU A 359 11.44 -0.99 3.61
C GLU A 359 10.10 -1.74 3.62
N LEU A 360 9.24 -1.52 4.62
CA LEU A 360 7.91 -2.12 4.69
C LEU A 360 6.95 -1.49 3.70
N PHE A 361 7.07 -0.18 3.43
CA PHE A 361 6.21 0.52 2.47
C PHE A 361 6.66 0.36 1.01
N THR A 362 7.88 -0.13 0.76
CA THR A 362 8.45 -0.32 -0.59
C THR A 362 8.46 -1.77 -1.10
N LYS A 363 8.19 -2.76 -0.23
CA LYS A 363 8.06 -4.19 -0.57
C LYS A 363 6.59 -4.63 -0.61
#